data_AF-A0A0P9X497-F1
#
_entry.id   AF-A0A0P9X497-F1
#
_cell.length_a   1.000
_cell.length_b   1.000
_cell.length_c   1.000
_cell.angle_alpha   90.00
_cell.angle_beta   90.00
_cell.angle_gamma   90.00
#
_symmetry.space_group_name_H-M   'P 1'
#
loop_
_entity.id
_entity.type
_entity.pdbx_description
1 polymer ?
#
loop_
_entity_poly.entity_id
_entity_poly.type
_entity_poly.pdbx_seq_one_letter_code
_entity_poly.pdbx_strand_id
1 'polypeptide(L)'
;MIASGLSELELRSIVERAFLPLRCTCTIANDQMNVQISDPVSGRTQRQMNLPLSRINTVRDISALVAELREEPVMPRVAKAYYSAA
;
A
#
# COMPACT_ATOMS: atom_id res chain seq x y z
N MET A 1 0.19 -11.44 -17.30
CA MET A 1 1.39 -11.83 -16.52
C MET A 1 1.95 -10.57 -15.90
N ILE A 2 2.20 -10.57 -14.59
CA ILE A 2 2.88 -9.47 -13.90
C ILE A 2 4.33 -9.49 -14.39
N ALA A 3 4.90 -8.32 -14.75
CA ALA A 3 6.20 -8.25 -15.42
C ALA A 3 7.38 -8.77 -14.55
N SER A 4 7.14 -9.02 -13.26
CA SER A 4 8.11 -9.59 -12.33
C SER A 4 8.24 -11.12 -12.40
N GLY A 5 7.49 -11.79 -13.27
CA GLY A 5 7.49 -13.26 -13.39
C GLY A 5 6.79 -14.00 -12.25
N LEU A 6 6.07 -13.27 -11.39
CA LEU A 6 5.30 -13.81 -10.26
C LEU A 6 3.85 -14.05 -10.69
N SER A 7 3.23 -15.08 -10.11
CA SER A 7 1.78 -15.21 -10.12
C SER A 7 1.12 -14.18 -9.20
N GLU A 8 -0.17 -13.91 -9.43
CA GLU A 8 -0.96 -13.03 -8.56
C GLU A 8 -1.02 -13.52 -7.11
N LEU A 9 -1.01 -14.85 -6.89
CA LEU A 9 -0.97 -15.45 -5.55
C LEU A 9 0.36 -15.16 -4.84
N GLU A 10 1.48 -15.29 -5.55
CA GLU A 10 2.81 -15.02 -5.00
C GLU A 10 2.98 -13.54 -4.67
N LEU A 11 2.57 -12.64 -5.56
CA LEU A 11 2.60 -11.20 -5.31
C LEU A 11 1.80 -10.85 -4.05
N ARG A 12 0.56 -11.35 -3.93
CA ARG A 12 -0.27 -11.14 -2.73
C ARG A 12 0.42 -11.66 -1.48
N SER A 13 0.91 -12.90 -1.50
CA SER A 13 1.59 -13.51 -0.36
C SER A 13 2.81 -12.71 0.10
N ILE A 14 3.63 -12.21 -0.83
CA ILE A 14 4.80 -11.38 -0.52
C ILE A 14 4.36 -10.09 0.17
N VAL A 15 3.39 -9.37 -0.40
CA VAL A 15 2.92 -8.09 0.16
C VAL A 15 2.25 -8.31 1.51
N GLU A 16 1.37 -9.30 1.64
CA GLU A 16 0.64 -9.58 2.89
C GLU A 16 1.58 -9.92 4.05
N ARG A 17 2.58 -10.77 3.80
CA ARG A 17 3.57 -11.16 4.83
C ARG A 17 4.47 -10.01 5.24
N ALA A 18 4.64 -9.00 4.40
CA ALA A 18 5.45 -7.82 4.71
C ALA A 18 4.83 -6.93 5.80
N PHE A 19 3.56 -7.11 6.17
CA PHE A 19 2.89 -6.27 7.19
C PHE A 19 2.67 -6.96 8.53
N LEU A 20 3.16 -8.19 8.71
CA LEU A 20 3.10 -8.85 10.01
C LEU A 20 3.77 -7.97 11.09
N PRO A 21 3.16 -7.86 12.30
CA PRO A 21 2.01 -8.62 12.80
C PRO A 21 0.62 -8.04 12.44
N LEU A 22 0.54 -6.94 11.69
CA LEU A 22 -0.75 -6.40 11.22
C LEU A 22 -1.38 -7.36 10.20
N ARG A 23 -2.72 -7.29 10.06
CA ARG A 23 -3.42 -8.02 9.01
C ARG A 23 -3.34 -7.20 7.73
N CYS A 24 -2.74 -7.77 6.69
CA CYS A 24 -2.82 -7.23 5.33
C CYS A 24 -3.62 -8.19 4.47
N THR A 25 -4.58 -7.66 3.72
CA THR A 25 -5.37 -8.40 2.73
C THR A 25 -5.14 -7.75 1.38
N CYS A 26 -4.65 -8.54 0.43
CA CYS A 26 -4.44 -8.11 -0.94
C CYS A 26 -5.46 -8.80 -1.85
N THR A 27 -6.24 -8.01 -2.59
CA THR A 27 -7.20 -8.53 -3.58
C THR A 27 -6.80 -8.04 -4.96
N ILE A 28 -6.74 -8.95 -5.93
CA ILE A 28 -6.45 -8.63 -7.32
C ILE A 28 -7.68 -8.94 -8.16
N ALA A 29 -8.16 -7.97 -8.93
CA ALA A 29 -9.26 -8.11 -9.88
C ALA A 29 -9.11 -7.06 -10.99
N ASN A 30 -9.39 -7.45 -12.24
CA ASN A 30 -9.37 -6.55 -13.40
C ASN A 30 -8.07 -5.73 -13.52
N ASP A 31 -6.90 -6.38 -13.39
CA ASP A 31 -5.57 -5.75 -13.38
C ASP A 31 -5.38 -4.64 -12.33
N GLN A 32 -6.24 -4.59 -11.32
CA GLN A 32 -6.10 -3.73 -10.14
C GLN A 32 -5.81 -4.57 -8.91
N MET A 33 -4.93 -4.06 -8.06
CA MET A 33 -4.65 -4.58 -6.74
C MET A 33 -5.20 -3.61 -5.70
N ASN A 34 -6.04 -4.13 -4.80
CA ASN A 34 -6.40 -3.48 -3.55
C ASN A 34 -5.51 -4.05 -2.45
N VAL A 35 -4.88 -3.17 -1.67
CA VAL A 35 -4.12 -3.52 -0.47
C VAL A 35 -4.80 -2.87 0.72
N GLN A 36 -5.24 -3.67 1.69
CA GLN A 36 -5.89 -3.21 2.90
C GLN A 36 -5.12 -3.69 4.12
N ILE A 37 -4.70 -2.77 4.98
CA ILE A 37 -4.03 -3.05 6.26
C ILE A 37 -5.00 -2.75 7.38
N SER A 38 -5.26 -3.72 8.24
CA SER A 38 -6.14 -3.60 9.39
C SER A 38 -5.48 -4.09 10.67
N ASP A 39 -5.92 -3.52 11.78
CA ASP A 39 -5.57 -4.05 13.10
C ASP A 39 -6.19 -5.44 13.28
N PRO A 40 -5.41 -6.49 13.60
CA PRO A 40 -5.90 -7.85 13.65
C PRO A 40 -6.89 -8.11 14.79
N VAL A 41 -6.94 -7.25 15.83
CA VAL A 41 -7.81 -7.41 17.00
C VAL A 41 -9.15 -6.70 16.81
N SER A 42 -9.11 -5.42 16.47
CA SER A 42 -10.30 -4.57 16.29
C SER A 42 -10.89 -4.62 14.89
N GLY A 43 -10.15 -5.14 13.90
CA GLY A 43 -10.55 -5.16 12.50
C GLY A 43 -10.53 -3.78 11.82
N ARG A 44 -10.13 -2.72 12.52
CA ARG A 44 -10.12 -1.35 11.99
C ARG A 44 -9.11 -1.25 10.85
N THR A 45 -9.57 -0.81 9.69
CA THR A 45 -8.69 -0.46 8.56
C THR A 45 -7.84 0.73 8.94
N GLN A 46 -6.51 0.53 8.93
CA GLN A 46 -5.53 1.57 9.17
C GLN A 46 -5.15 2.25 7.85
N ARG A 47 -5.01 1.48 6.78
CA ARG A 47 -4.68 1.97 5.44
C ARG A 47 -5.33 1.13 4.37
N GLN A 48 -5.64 1.77 3.25
CA GLN A 48 -6.13 1.10 2.06
C GLN A 48 -5.65 1.85 0.82
N MET A 49 -5.14 1.09 -0.15
CA MET A 49 -4.65 1.63 -1.43
C MET A 49 -5.17 0.77 -2.57
N ASN A 50 -5.48 1.41 -3.69
CA ASN A 50 -5.72 0.76 -4.97
C ASN A 50 -4.63 1.16 -5.95
N LEU A 51 -4.10 0.20 -6.71
CA LEU A 51 -3.13 0.47 -7.76
C LEU A 51 -3.30 -0.49 -8.94
N PRO A 52 -2.99 -0.05 -10.17
CA PRO A 52 -2.90 -0.96 -11.29
C PRO A 52 -1.69 -1.89 -11.12
N LEU A 53 -1.83 -3.16 -11.52
CA LEU A 53 -0.73 -4.13 -11.51
C LEU A 53 0.45 -3.68 -12.38
N SER A 54 0.21 -2.83 -13.37
CA SER A 54 1.26 -2.23 -14.21
C SER A 54 2.25 -1.34 -13.44
N ARG A 55 1.96 -0.96 -12.18
CA ARG A 55 2.93 -0.29 -11.29
C ARG A 55 3.90 -1.27 -10.61
N ILE A 56 3.65 -2.58 -10.70
CA ILE A 56 4.44 -3.62 -10.04
C ILE A 56 5.10 -4.48 -11.12
N ASN A 57 6.27 -4.06 -11.60
CA ASN A 57 6.99 -4.77 -12.67
C ASN A 57 8.21 -5.50 -12.15
N THR A 58 8.74 -5.10 -11.00
CA THR A 58 9.98 -5.60 -10.43
C THR A 58 9.82 -5.83 -8.93
N VAL A 59 10.74 -6.62 -8.36
CA VAL A 59 10.83 -6.78 -6.90
C VAL A 59 11.07 -5.45 -6.18
N ARG A 60 11.72 -4.49 -6.86
CA ARG A 60 11.93 -3.13 -6.35
C ARG A 60 10.61 -2.37 -6.22
N ASP A 61 9.69 -2.54 -7.17
CA ASP A 61 8.36 -1.91 -7.12
C ASP A 61 7.53 -2.46 -5.96
N ILE A 62 7.60 -3.77 -5.70
CA ILE A 62 6.97 -4.40 -4.52
C ILE A 62 7.55 -3.78 -3.24
N SER A 63 8.87 -3.65 -3.16
CA SER A 63 9.54 -3.07 -1.99
C SER A 63 9.14 -1.59 -1.78
N ALA A 64 9.01 -0.83 -2.87
CA ALA A 64 8.57 0.56 -2.83
C ALA A 64 7.11 0.69 -2.35
N LEU A 65 6.21 -0.17 -2.85
CA LEU A 65 4.83 -0.24 -2.37
C LEU A 65 4.76 -0.53 -0.87
N VAL A 66 5.56 -1.49 -0.39
CA VAL A 66 5.62 -1.82 1.04
C VAL A 66 6.14 -0.64 1.86
N ALA A 67 7.14 0.11 1.36
CA ALA A 67 7.63 1.31 2.02
C ALA A 67 6.56 2.41 2.07
N GLU A 68 5.91 2.72 0.95
CA GLU A 68 4.82 3.72 0.85
C GLU A 68 3.69 3.44 1.85
N LEU A 69 3.29 2.18 1.97
CA LEU A 69 2.25 1.74 2.91
C LEU A 69 2.71 1.71 4.38
N ARG A 70 4.02 1.69 4.65
CA ARG A 70 4.58 1.74 6.03
C ARG A 70 4.81 3.16 6.50
N GLU A 71 5.21 4.06 5.61
CA GLU A 71 5.42 5.47 5.94
C GLU A 71 4.12 6.08 6.43
N GLU A 72 4.13 6.73 7.60
CA GLU A 72 3.02 7.62 7.96
C GLU A 72 2.86 8.66 6.85
N PRO A 73 1.62 9.04 6.47
CA PRO A 73 1.44 10.11 5.50
C PRO A 73 2.22 11.30 6.04
N VAL A 74 3.32 11.65 5.36
CA VAL A 74 4.02 12.90 5.60
C VAL A 74 2.98 13.94 5.26
N MET A 75 2.30 14.47 6.28
CA MET A 75 1.43 15.61 6.09
C MET A 75 2.31 16.64 5.38
N PRO A 76 1.97 17.08 4.16
CA PRO A 76 2.66 18.21 3.59
C PRO A 76 2.50 19.32 4.63
N ARG A 77 3.62 19.77 5.22
CA ARG A 77 3.61 20.88 6.16
C ARG A 77 2.94 22.01 5.41
N VAL A 78 1.67 22.27 5.73
CA VAL A 78 0.93 23.40 5.15
C VAL A 78 1.80 24.61 5.47
N ALA A 79 2.38 25.18 4.43
CA ALA A 79 3.28 26.30 4.56
C ALA A 79 2.55 27.39 5.34
N LYS A 80 3.16 27.80 6.45
CA LYS A 80 2.71 28.81 7.37
C LYS A 80 2.64 30.16 6.63
N ALA A 81 1.52 30.46 5.97
CA ALA A 81 1.21 31.78 5.43
C ALA A 81 -0.30 31.91 5.31
N TYR A 82 -0.83 33.09 5.65
CA TYR A 82 -2.25 33.46 5.79
C TYR A 82 -2.87 33.29 7.18
N TYR A 83 -2.35 34.05 8.15
CA TYR A 83 -3.19 34.87 9.04
C TYR A 83 -2.40 36.12 9.46
N SER A 84 -2.40 37.13 8.60
CA SER A 84 -2.18 38.53 9.00
C SER A 84 -2.90 39.45 8.01
N ALA A 85 -4.22 39.59 8.19
CA ALA A 85 -4.99 40.72 7.68
C ALA A 85 -6.36 40.71 8.35
N ALA A 86 -6.42 41.27 9.56
CA ALA A 86 -7.58 41.97 10.11
C ALA A 86 -7.07 42.90 11.20
#